data_AF-A0A3C7WAJ5-F1
#
_entry.id   AF-A0A3C7WAJ5-F1
#
_cell.length_a   1.000
_cell.length_b   1.000
_cell.length_c   1.000
_cell.angle_alpha   90.00
_cell.angle_beta   90.00
_cell.angle_gamma   90.00
#
_symmetry.space_group_name_H-M   'P 1'
#
loop_
_entity.id
_entity.type
_entity.pdbx_description
1 polymer ?
#
loop_
_entity_poly.entity_id
_entity_poly.type
_entity_poly.pdbx_seq_one_letter_code
_entity_poly.pdbx_strand_id
1 'polypeptide(L)' 'KMDLPQADPDKVRKEIEEIIGIDASEACLVSAKTGLGIEDALEYLVAHIPPPAGDREAPLQALII' A
#
# COMPACT_ATOMS: atom_id res chain seq x y z
N LYS A 1 -8.38 0.92 -9.07
CA LYS A 1 -9.68 1.06 -9.80
C LYS A 1 -10.10 -0.27 -10.38
N MET A 2 -10.17 -1.29 -9.53
CA MET A 2 -10.53 -2.66 -9.96
C MET A 2 -12.01 -2.79 -10.36
N ASP A 3 -12.80 -1.75 -10.14
CA ASP A 3 -14.19 -1.62 -10.56
C ASP A 3 -14.38 -1.37 -12.05
N LEU A 4 -13.30 -1.11 -12.80
CA LEU A 4 -13.37 -0.75 -14.21
C LEU A 4 -13.12 -1.99 -15.11
N PRO A 5 -13.91 -2.20 -16.17
CA PRO A 5 -13.71 -3.33 -17.09
C PRO A 5 -12.37 -3.28 -17.84
N GLN A 6 -11.79 -2.10 -17.98
CA GLN A 6 -10.47 -1.87 -18.56
C GLN A 6 -9.31 -1.97 -17.56
N ALA A 7 -9.58 -2.35 -16.31
CA ALA A 7 -8.53 -2.55 -15.32
C ALA A 7 -7.69 -3.78 -15.69
N ASP A 8 -6.38 -3.59 -15.83
CA ASP A 8 -5.42 -4.65 -16.15
C ASP A 8 -4.33 -4.69 -15.06
N PRO A 9 -4.59 -5.35 -13.92
CA PRO A 9 -3.67 -5.34 -12.78
C PRO A 9 -2.35 -6.07 -13.07
N ASP A 10 -2.36 -7.11 -13.90
CA ASP A 10 -1.15 -7.89 -14.20
C ASP A 10 -0.16 -7.09 -15.03
N LYS A 11 -0.65 -6.35 -16.04
CA LYS A 11 0.18 -5.41 -16.79
C LYS A 11 0.76 -4.33 -15.87
N VAL A 12 -0.04 -3.75 -14.99
CA VAL A 12 0.40 -2.70 -14.07
C VAL A 12 1.45 -3.22 -13.08
N ARG A 13 1.28 -4.42 -12.54
CA ARG A 13 2.29 -5.06 -11.67
C ARG A 13 3.63 -5.20 -12.38
N LYS A 14 3.59 -5.71 -13.61
CA LYS A 14 4.79 -5.85 -14.44
C LYS A 14 5.47 -4.49 -14.70
N GLU A 15 4.70 -3.46 -15.01
CA GLU A 15 5.23 -2.10 -15.19
C GLU A 15 5.87 -1.57 -13.89
N ILE A 16 5.28 -1.83 -12.71
CA ILE A 16 5.86 -1.44 -11.42
C ILE A 16 7.21 -2.15 -11.20
N GLU A 17 7.29 -3.44 -11.48
CA GLU A 17 8.53 -4.22 -11.33
C GLU A 17 9.61 -3.77 -12.31
N GLU A 18 9.29 -3.61 -13.59
CA GLU A 18 10.27 -3.29 -14.64
C GLU A 18 10.71 -1.83 -14.60
N ILE A 19 9.83 -0.89 -14.25
CA ILE A 19 10.09 0.56 -14.33
C ILE A 19 10.51 1.12 -12.97
N ILE A 20 9.81 0.76 -11.89
CA ILE A 20 10.07 1.30 -10.55
C ILE A 20 11.06 0.40 -9.78
N GLY A 21 11.15 -0.89 -10.11
CA GLY A 21 12.06 -1.82 -9.45
C GLY A 21 11.57 -2.27 -8.07
N ILE A 22 10.25 -2.21 -7.84
CA ILE A 22 9.62 -2.68 -6.59
C ILE A 22 8.86 -3.97 -6.90
N ASP A 23 8.96 -4.95 -6.00
CA ASP A 23 8.17 -6.18 -6.08
C ASP A 23 6.67 -5.85 -5.97
N ALA A 24 5.91 -6.17 -7.01
CA ALA A 24 4.49 -5.91 -7.10
C ALA A 24 3.65 -7.19 -7.06
N SER A 25 4.29 -8.35 -6.83
CA SER A 25 3.61 -9.65 -6.79
C SER A 25 2.49 -9.69 -5.75
N GLU A 26 2.68 -9.04 -4.60
CA GLU A 26 1.72 -8.94 -3.51
C GLU A 26 0.86 -7.65 -3.53
N ALA A 27 0.87 -6.91 -4.65
CA ALA A 27 0.13 -5.65 -4.73
C ALA A 27 -1.38 -5.87 -4.51
N CYS A 28 -1.95 -5.15 -3.54
CA CYS A 28 -3.37 -5.20 -3.18
C CYS A 28 -4.26 -4.71 -4.33
N LEU A 29 -5.28 -5.51 -4.69
CA LEU A 29 -6.20 -5.20 -5.77
C LEU A 29 -7.43 -4.45 -5.24
N VAL A 30 -7.40 -3.11 -5.32
CA VAL A 30 -8.39 -2.26 -4.64
C VAL A 30 -9.26 -1.42 -5.59
N SER A 31 -10.53 -1.25 -5.21
CA SER A 31 -11.39 -0.16 -5.68
C SER A 31 -11.93 0.68 -4.51
N ALA A 32 -11.44 1.91 -4.41
CA ALA A 32 -11.95 2.89 -3.45
C ALA A 32 -13.41 3.31 -3.73
N LYS A 33 -13.91 3.13 -4.97
CA LYS A 33 -15.28 3.51 -5.34
C LYS A 33 -16.31 2.51 -4.81
N THR A 34 -16.01 1.21 -4.94
CA THR A 34 -16.94 0.14 -4.55
C THR A 34 -16.61 -0.47 -3.19
N GLY A 35 -15.45 -0.15 -2.62
CA GLY A 35 -14.95 -0.75 -1.38
C GLY A 35 -14.26 -2.09 -1.56
N LEU A 36 -14.10 -2.58 -2.79
CA LEU A 36 -13.43 -3.85 -3.09
C LEU A 36 -11.97 -3.82 -2.61
N GLY A 37 -11.56 -4.84 -1.84
CA GLY A 37 -10.17 -5.06 -1.40
C GLY A 37 -9.68 -4.11 -0.30
N ILE A 38 -10.56 -3.30 0.29
CA ILE A 38 -10.17 -2.34 1.34
C ILE A 38 -9.77 -3.06 2.63
N GLU A 39 -10.52 -4.09 3.03
CA GLU A 39 -10.21 -4.88 4.23
C GLU A 39 -8.87 -5.62 4.08
N ASP A 40 -8.66 -6.27 2.94
CA ASP A 40 -7.38 -6.93 2.62
C ASP A 40 -6.21 -5.95 2.65
N ALA A 41 -6.41 -4.73 2.10
CA ALA A 41 -5.39 -3.70 2.13
C ALA A 41 -5.07 -3.22 3.56
N LEU A 42 -6.08 -3.09 4.43
CA LEU A 42 -5.87 -2.73 5.83
C LEU A 42 -5.10 -3.83 6.58
N GLU A 43 -5.46 -5.10 6.37
CA GLU A 43 -4.77 -6.22 6.99
C GLU A 43 -3.32 -6.33 6.51
N TYR A 44 -3.08 -6.12 5.20
CA TYR A 44 -1.74 -6.08 4.64
C TYR A 44 -0.89 -4.98 5.28
N LEU A 45 -1.44 -3.77 5.48
CA LEU A 45 -0.74 -2.67 6.15
C LEU A 45 -0.36 -3.03 7.59
N VAL A 46 -1.27 -3.64 8.35
CA VAL A 46 -1.01 -4.06 9.74
C VAL A 46 0.09 -5.13 9.80
N ALA A 47 0.08 -6.09 8.87
CA ALA A 47 1.04 -7.18 8.85
C ALA A 47 2.45 -6.74 8.42
N HIS A 48 2.58 -5.75 7.54
CA HIS A 48 3.85 -5.42 6.89
C HIS A 48 4.47 -4.09 7.33
N ILE A 49 3.69 -3.13 7.81
CA ILE A 49 4.23 -1.84 8.29
C ILE A 49 4.62 -1.99 9.76
N PRO A 50 5.91 -1.83 10.11
CA PRO A 50 6.32 -1.89 11.50
C PRO A 50 5.73 -0.70 12.27
N PRO A 51 5.45 -0.87 13.58
CA PRO A 51 5.04 0.25 14.42
C PRO A 51 6.14 1.32 14.46
N PRO A 52 5.78 2.59 14.67
CA PRO A 52 6.78 3.64 14.81
C PRO A 52 7.67 3.39 16.03
N ALA A 53 8.97 3.61 15.87
CA ALA A 53 9.93 3.58 16.97
C ALA A 53 10.05 4.99 17.59
N GLY A 54 10.08 5.06 18.92
CA GLY A 54 10.26 6.30 19.65
C GLY A 54 10.33 6.10 21.16
N ASP A 55 10.87 7.10 21.85
CA ASP A 55 10.94 7.16 23.31
C ASP A 55 10.01 8.26 23.81
N ARG A 56 9.14 7.91 24.76
CA ARG A 56 8.19 8.84 25.37
C ARG A 56 8.83 9.78 26.39
N GLU A 57 9.99 9.39 26.93
CA GLU A 57 10.73 10.16 27.94
C GLU A 57 11.82 11.06 27.31
N ALA A 58 12.09 10.90 26.01
CA ALA A 58 13.04 11.75 25.30
C ALA A 58 12.48 13.17 25.07
N PRO A 59 13.35 14.19 24.85
CA PRO A 59 12.91 15.52 24.45
C PRO A 59 12.02 15.48 23.20
N LEU A 60 10.98 16.33 23.17
CA LEU A 60 10.04 16.42 22.05
C LEU A 60 10.78 16.64 20.72
N GLN A 61 10.52 15.76 19.76
CA GLN A 61 10.94 15.91 18.36
C GLN A 61 9.73 15.71 17.46
N ALA A 62 9.48 16.65 16.54
CA ALA A 62 8.38 16.59 15.59
C ALA A 62 8.85 17.04 14.20
N LEU A 63 8.32 16.41 13.15
CA LEU A 63 8.51 16.80 11.76
C LEU A 63 7.26 17.55 11.27
N ILE A 64 7.43 18.73 10.68
CA ILE A 64 6.36 19.47 10.01
C ILE A 64 6.41 19.11 8.51
N ILE A 65 5.29 18.61 7.98
CA ILE A 65 5.10 18.14 6.59
C ILE A 65 4.15 19.04 5.80
#